data_AF-A0A6B2GCL9-F1
#
_entry.id   AF-A0A6B2GCL9-F1
#
_cell.length_a   1.000
_cell.length_b   1.000
_cell.length_c   1.000
_cell.angle_alpha   90.00
_cell.angle_beta   90.00
_cell.angle_gamma   90.00
#
_symmetry.space_group_name_H-M   'P 1'
#
loop_
_entity.id
_entity.type
_entity.pdbx_description
1 polymer ?
#
loop_
_entity_poly.entity_id
_entity_poly.type
_entity_poly.pdbx_seq_one_letter_code
_entity_poly.pdbx_strand_id
1 'polypeptide(L)'
;ESIKMAKNHGFKITAHMMPDLPNVGLERDLYQFDEFFKNPDFRADGLKIYPTLVIRGTGLYELWKTKRYRNYSSSELIDLISQVMSVVPPWVRVYRIQRDIPMPLVSSSGVAQAHLRDMVMERMKNLGLPCRDVRSREVG
;
A
#
# COMPACT_ATOMS: atom_id res chain seq x y z
N GLU A 1 16.82 -0.85 12.66
CA GLU A 1 17.65 -1.87 13.34
C GLU A 1 17.33 -3.31 12.90
N SER A 2 16.10 -3.81 13.10
CA SER A 2 15.74 -5.20 12.79
C SER A 2 15.93 -5.59 11.32
N ILE A 3 15.65 -4.68 10.37
CA ILE A 3 15.89 -4.89 8.93
C ILE A 3 17.37 -5.17 8.66
N LYS A 4 18.26 -4.35 9.22
CA LYS A 4 19.72 -4.49 9.08
C LYS A 4 20.19 -5.83 9.64
N MET A 5 19.74 -6.19 10.84
CA MET A 5 20.09 -7.48 11.46
C MET A 5 19.64 -8.65 10.60
N ALA A 6 18.38 -8.66 10.14
CA ALA A 6 17.86 -9.77 9.34
C ALA A 6 18.56 -9.90 7.98
N LYS A 7 18.90 -8.78 7.32
CA LYS A 7 19.70 -8.79 6.09
C LYS A 7 21.11 -9.35 6.31
N ASN A 8 21.76 -9.00 7.41
CA ASN A 8 23.09 -9.55 7.75
C ASN A 8 23.08 -11.06 7.96
N HIS A 9 21.92 -11.65 8.28
CA HIS A 9 21.73 -13.10 8.44
C HIS A 9 21.14 -13.76 7.17
N GLY A 10 21.10 -13.06 6.03
CA GLY A 10 20.67 -13.62 4.75
C GLY A 10 19.16 -13.77 4.58
N PHE A 11 18.33 -13.18 5.47
CA PHE A 11 16.89 -13.20 5.31
C PHE A 11 16.42 -12.19 4.25
N LYS A 12 15.49 -12.63 3.40
CA LYS A 12 14.72 -11.74 2.54
C LYS A 12 13.71 -10.93 3.36
N ILE A 13 13.66 -9.62 3.15
CA ILE A 13 12.79 -8.72 3.91
C ILE A 13 11.57 -8.34 3.08
N THR A 14 10.38 -8.62 3.62
CA THR A 14 9.11 -8.12 3.07
C THR A 14 8.43 -7.21 4.08
N ALA A 15 8.20 -5.96 3.70
CA ALA A 15 7.50 -5.01 4.54
C ALA A 15 5.98 -5.01 4.27
N HIS A 16 5.19 -4.73 5.30
CA HIS A 16 3.79 -4.39 5.16
C HIS A 16 3.65 -2.88 5.38
N MET A 17 3.14 -2.17 4.39
CA MET A 17 2.89 -0.73 4.46
C MET A 17 1.39 -0.49 4.32
N MET A 18 0.85 0.38 5.17
CA MET A 18 -0.58 0.67 5.24
C MET A 18 -0.80 2.16 4.99
N PRO A 19 -1.19 2.58 3.78
CA PRO A 19 -1.64 3.95 3.56
C PRO A 19 -3.00 4.20 4.22
N ASP A 20 -3.42 5.48 4.28
CA ASP A 20 -4.70 5.89 4.88
C ASP A 20 -4.73 5.66 6.41
N LEU A 21 -3.60 5.72 7.10
CA LEU A 21 -3.58 5.61 8.56
C LEU A 21 -4.09 6.91 9.22
N PRO A 22 -4.69 6.83 10.43
CA PRO A 22 -5.12 8.02 11.16
C PRO A 22 -4.01 9.06 11.31
N ASN A 23 -4.34 10.33 11.08
CA ASN A 23 -3.43 11.47 11.18
C ASN A 23 -2.28 11.49 10.15
N VAL A 24 -2.34 10.65 9.12
CA VAL A 24 -1.43 10.67 7.96
C VAL A 24 -2.27 11.00 6.72
N GLY A 25 -1.91 12.08 6.02
CA GLY A 25 -2.59 12.49 4.78
C GLY A 25 -1.85 12.01 3.54
N LEU A 26 -2.46 12.20 2.37
CA LEU A 26 -1.98 11.69 1.06
C LEU A 26 -0.52 12.05 0.77
N GLU A 27 -0.13 13.31 0.99
CA GLU A 27 1.26 13.77 0.75
C GLU A 27 2.26 13.04 1.64
N ARG A 28 1.87 12.79 2.90
CA ARG A 28 2.73 12.08 3.86
C ARG A 28 2.81 10.60 3.53
N ASP A 29 1.72 9.99 3.05
CA ASP A 29 1.75 8.62 2.53
C ASP A 29 2.73 8.50 1.36
N LEU A 30 2.66 9.41 0.38
CA LEU A 30 3.60 9.44 -0.75
C LEU A 30 5.05 9.59 -0.30
N TYR A 31 5.33 10.55 0.58
CA TYR A 31 6.66 10.76 1.15
C TYR A 31 7.17 9.51 1.87
N GLN A 32 6.31 8.84 2.65
CA GLN A 32 6.69 7.63 3.39
C GLN A 32 7.10 6.49 2.45
N PHE A 33 6.42 6.31 1.32
CA PHE A 33 6.83 5.33 0.31
C PHE A 33 8.13 5.73 -0.40
N ASP A 34 8.30 7.01 -0.74
CA ASP A 34 9.52 7.51 -1.36
C ASP A 34 10.75 7.30 -0.46
N GLU A 35 10.62 7.65 0.83
CA GLU A 35 11.64 7.42 1.84
C GLU A 35 11.93 5.92 1.99
N PHE A 36 10.88 5.08 2.09
CA PHE A 36 11.03 3.64 2.22
C PHE A 36 11.87 3.01 1.10
N PHE A 37 11.78 3.52 -0.12
CA PHE A 37 12.57 3.04 -1.25
C PHE A 37 13.96 3.66 -1.34
N LYS A 38 14.12 4.94 -1.00
CA LYS A 38 15.39 5.67 -1.16
C LYS A 38 16.33 5.52 0.02
N ASN A 39 15.80 5.57 1.25
CA ASN A 39 16.58 5.54 2.48
C ASN A 39 17.21 4.13 2.67
N PRO A 40 18.55 4.02 2.76
CA PRO A 40 19.26 2.74 2.87
C PRO A 40 18.88 1.92 4.12
N ASP A 41 18.31 2.54 5.15
CA ASP A 41 17.89 1.85 6.38
C ASP A 41 16.70 0.91 6.16
N PHE A 42 15.92 1.12 5.09
CA PHE A 42 14.77 0.31 4.74
C PHE A 42 15.05 -0.62 3.54
N ARG A 43 15.00 -0.09 2.30
CA ARG A 43 15.24 -0.80 1.02
C ARG A 43 14.88 -2.29 1.05
N ALA A 44 13.64 -2.62 1.42
CA ALA A 44 13.21 -4.01 1.53
C ALA A 44 13.17 -4.70 0.15
N ASP A 45 13.21 -6.03 0.14
CA ASP A 45 13.15 -6.84 -1.10
C ASP A 45 11.70 -7.06 -1.58
N GLY A 46 10.74 -6.92 -0.67
CA GLY A 46 9.33 -7.15 -0.91
C GLY A 46 8.43 -6.15 -0.21
N LEU A 47 7.25 -5.93 -0.78
CA LEU A 47 6.25 -5.02 -0.23
C LEU A 47 4.84 -5.64 -0.33
N LYS A 48 4.04 -5.47 0.72
CA LYS A 48 2.57 -5.61 0.67
C LYS A 48 1.95 -4.28 1.03
N ILE A 49 1.13 -3.75 0.12
CA ILE A 49 0.41 -2.49 0.29
C ILE A 49 -1.00 -2.84 0.72
N TYR A 50 -1.31 -2.55 1.99
CA TYR A 50 -2.61 -2.83 2.61
C TYR A 50 -3.27 -1.53 3.05
N PRO A 51 -4.06 -0.90 2.17
CA PRO A 51 -4.86 0.25 2.55
C PRO A 51 -5.67 -0.02 3.81
N THR A 52 -5.74 0.98 4.68
CA THR A 52 -6.39 0.84 5.98
C THR A 52 -7.89 0.58 5.81
N LEU A 53 -8.38 -0.47 6.45
CA LEU A 53 -9.79 -0.86 6.43
C LEU A 53 -10.40 -0.68 7.82
N VAL A 54 -11.62 -0.14 7.87
CA VAL A 54 -12.37 -0.05 9.11
C VAL A 54 -13.17 -1.33 9.31
N ILE A 55 -12.88 -2.07 10.39
CA ILE A 55 -13.53 -3.32 10.74
C ILE A 55 -14.24 -3.17 12.08
N ARG A 56 -15.49 -3.62 12.17
CA ARG A 56 -16.27 -3.61 13.42
C ARG A 56 -15.51 -4.29 14.56
N GLY A 57 -15.55 -3.70 15.75
CA GLY A 57 -14.87 -4.22 16.93
C GLY A 57 -13.39 -3.82 17.06
N THR A 58 -12.86 -2.99 16.14
CA THR A 58 -11.51 -2.43 16.27
C THR A 58 -11.55 -1.00 16.83
N GLY A 59 -10.45 -0.54 17.43
CA GLY A 59 -10.36 0.86 17.90
C GLY A 59 -10.53 1.89 16.77
N LEU A 60 -10.13 1.54 15.54
CA LEU A 60 -10.33 2.38 14.36
C LEU A 60 -11.82 2.57 14.03
N TYR A 61 -12.66 1.56 14.30
CA TYR A 61 -14.11 1.67 14.12
C TYR A 61 -14.73 2.72 15.03
N GLU A 62 -14.26 2.86 16.27
CA GLU A 62 -14.76 3.90 17.17
C GLU A 62 -14.37 5.31 16.71
N LEU A 63 -13.16 5.47 16.15
CA LEU A 63 -12.73 6.73 15.54
C LEU A 63 -13.58 7.07 14.31
N TRP A 64 -13.84 6.07 13.47
CA TRP A 64 -14.69 6.22 12.29
C TRP A 64 -16.13 6.57 12.66
N LYS A 65 -16.72 5.86 13.63
CA LYS A 65 -18.08 6.09 14.14
C LYS A 65 -18.27 7.49 14.72
N THR A 66 -17.23 8.01 15.37
CA THR A 66 -17.21 9.38 15.94
C THR A 66 -16.78 10.44 14.93
N LYS A 67 -16.63 10.10 13.64
CA LYS A 67 -16.17 10.98 12.54
C LYS A 67 -14.79 11.61 12.78
N ARG A 68 -13.99 11.04 13.68
CA ARG A 68 -12.59 11.44 13.93
C ARG A 68 -11.60 10.79 12.96
N TYR A 69 -12.06 9.80 12.19
CA TYR A 69 -11.32 9.17 11.12
C TYR A 69 -12.25 8.99 9.91
N ARG A 70 -11.72 9.29 8.73
CA ARG A 70 -12.40 9.08 7.45
C ARG A 70 -11.37 8.52 6.48
N ASN A 71 -11.69 7.39 5.86
CA ASN A 71 -10.88 6.81 4.81
C ASN A 71 -10.85 7.70 3.57
N TYR A 72 -9.79 7.55 2.79
CA TYR A 72 -9.78 8.00 1.40
C TYR A 72 -10.94 7.41 0.59
N SER A 73 -11.38 8.18 -0.40
CA SER A 73 -12.23 7.66 -1.46
C SER A 73 -11.47 6.65 -2.31
N SER A 74 -12.21 5.77 -3.00
CA SER A 74 -11.60 4.79 -3.90
C SER A 74 -10.70 5.43 -4.96
N SER A 75 -11.11 6.58 -5.52
CA SER A 75 -10.32 7.31 -6.52
C SER A 75 -9.02 7.86 -5.96
N GLU A 76 -9.05 8.47 -4.78
CA GLU A 76 -7.85 8.99 -4.11
C GLU A 76 -6.87 7.86 -3.80
N LEU A 77 -7.39 6.71 -3.35
CA LEU A 77 -6.57 5.55 -3.04
C LEU A 77 -5.93 4.94 -4.28
N ILE A 78 -6.67 4.82 -5.39
CA ILE A 78 -6.14 4.32 -6.66
C ILE A 78 -5.04 5.26 -7.16
N ASP A 79 -5.29 6.57 -7.16
CA ASP A 79 -4.32 7.58 -7.58
C ASP A 79 -3.04 7.53 -6.74
N LEU A 80 -3.19 7.44 -5.42
CA LEU A 80 -2.07 7.29 -4.49
C LEU A 80 -1.23 6.06 -4.82
N ILE A 81 -1.87 4.89 -4.93
CA ILE A 81 -1.15 3.64 -5.17
C ILE A 81 -0.52 3.62 -6.57
N SER A 82 -1.17 4.19 -7.59
CA SER A 82 -0.58 4.33 -8.93
C SER A 82 0.71 5.15 -8.91
N GLN A 83 0.75 6.25 -8.14
CA GLN A 83 1.98 7.03 -7.95
C GLN A 83 3.04 6.23 -7.20
N VAL A 84 2.68 5.55 -6.11
CA VAL A 84 3.59 4.68 -5.35
C VAL A 84 4.20 3.59 -6.25
N MET A 85 3.36 2.90 -7.04
CA MET A 85 3.80 1.85 -7.95
C MET A 85 4.76 2.37 -9.04
N SER A 86 4.62 3.64 -9.44
CA SER A 86 5.50 4.26 -10.44
C SER A 86 6.94 4.48 -9.96
N VAL A 87 7.13 4.62 -8.65
CA VAL A 87 8.44 4.84 -8.02
C VAL A 87 9.04 3.56 -7.42
N VAL A 88 8.34 2.42 -7.53
CA VAL A 88 8.84 1.12 -7.03
C VAL A 88 10.16 0.77 -7.74
N PRO A 89 11.25 0.53 -7.00
CA PRO A 89 12.52 0.16 -7.59
C PRO A 89 12.51 -1.23 -8.23
N PRO A 90 13.38 -1.50 -9.21
CA PRO A 90 13.35 -2.72 -10.00
C PRO A 90 13.71 -4.01 -9.25
N TRP A 91 14.24 -3.93 -8.04
CA TRP A 91 14.54 -5.09 -7.19
C TRP A 91 13.38 -5.46 -6.26
N VAL A 92 12.37 -4.59 -6.11
CA VAL A 92 11.26 -4.79 -5.17
C VAL A 92 10.15 -5.60 -5.82
N ARG A 93 9.67 -6.63 -5.12
CA ARG A 93 8.45 -7.36 -5.48
C ARG A 93 7.26 -6.86 -4.67
N VAL A 94 6.27 -6.26 -5.35
CA VAL A 94 4.99 -5.92 -4.72
C VAL A 94 4.09 -7.16 -4.77
N TYR A 95 3.95 -7.82 -3.63
CA TYR A 95 3.21 -9.08 -3.53
C TYR A 95 1.70 -8.88 -3.60
N ARG A 96 1.17 -7.88 -2.90
CA ARG A 96 -0.27 -7.61 -2.81
C ARG A 96 -0.55 -6.13 -2.71
N ILE A 97 -1.66 -5.75 -3.33
CA ILE A 97 -2.29 -4.43 -3.25
C ILE A 97 -3.72 -4.74 -2.85
N GLN A 98 -4.03 -4.64 -1.56
CA GLN A 98 -5.22 -5.16 -0.84
C GLN A 98 -5.04 -6.51 -0.10
N ARG A 99 -5.92 -6.74 0.88
CA ARG A 99 -6.02 -7.97 1.68
C ARG A 99 -7.28 -8.74 1.32
N ASP A 100 -7.24 -10.05 1.49
CA ASP A 100 -8.41 -10.93 1.33
C ASP A 100 -9.29 -10.84 2.59
N ILE A 101 -10.06 -9.75 2.72
CA ILE A 101 -11.02 -9.56 3.81
C ILE A 101 -12.44 -9.60 3.22
N PRO A 102 -13.35 -10.44 3.73
CA PRO A 102 -14.73 -10.45 3.30
C PRO A 102 -15.37 -9.06 3.43
N MET A 103 -15.90 -8.55 2.31
CA MET A 103 -16.52 -7.23 2.25
C MET A 103 -17.62 -6.97 3.29
N PRO A 104 -18.47 -7.96 3.68
CA PRO A 104 -19.47 -7.75 4.74
C PRO A 104 -18.88 -7.35 6.10
N LEU A 105 -17.59 -7.59 6.34
CA LEU A 105 -16.90 -7.23 7.58
C LEU A 105 -16.33 -5.80 7.55
N VAL A 106 -16.18 -5.21 6.36
CA VAL A 106 -15.60 -3.89 6.18
C VAL A 106 -16.70 -2.85 6.33
N SER A 107 -16.57 -1.99 7.35
CA SER A 107 -17.53 -0.93 7.64
C SER A 107 -17.28 0.34 6.83
N SER A 108 -16.04 0.55 6.35
CA SER A 108 -15.65 1.70 5.53
C SER A 108 -15.91 1.48 4.05
N SER A 109 -16.37 2.51 3.34
CA SER A 109 -16.62 2.49 1.90
C SER A 109 -15.37 2.60 1.00
N GLY A 110 -14.20 2.92 1.56
CA GLY A 110 -13.00 3.30 0.78
C GLY A 110 -12.35 2.20 -0.07
N VAL A 111 -12.60 0.92 0.23
CA VAL A 111 -12.08 -0.22 -0.55
C VAL A 111 -13.22 -1.19 -0.83
N ALA A 112 -14.25 -0.71 -1.54
CA ALA A 112 -15.43 -1.52 -1.85
C ALA A 112 -15.22 -2.54 -2.98
N GLN A 113 -14.05 -2.53 -3.63
CA GLN A 113 -13.81 -3.26 -4.88
C GLN A 113 -12.73 -4.33 -4.69
N ALA A 114 -13.05 -5.56 -5.10
CA ALA A 114 -12.19 -6.73 -4.93
C ALA A 114 -10.99 -6.78 -5.91
N HIS A 115 -10.83 -5.80 -6.79
CA HIS A 115 -9.85 -5.82 -7.89
C HIS A 115 -8.95 -4.57 -7.92
N LEU A 116 -8.47 -4.12 -6.74
CA LEU A 116 -7.72 -2.86 -6.63
C LEU A 116 -6.44 -2.85 -7.47
N ARG A 117 -5.75 -3.99 -7.61
CA ARG A 117 -4.53 -4.07 -8.45
C ARG A 117 -4.84 -3.73 -9.91
N ASP A 118 -5.92 -4.27 -10.46
CA ASP A 118 -6.26 -4.08 -11.87
C ASP A 118 -6.61 -2.61 -12.15
N MET A 119 -7.36 -1.99 -11.24
CA MET A 119 -7.70 -0.56 -11.31
C MET A 119 -6.47 0.34 -11.23
N VAL A 120 -5.52 0.02 -10.34
CA VAL A 120 -4.24 0.73 -10.23
C VAL A 120 -3.43 0.62 -11.52
N MET A 121 -3.36 -0.57 -12.12
CA MET A 121 -2.63 -0.80 -13.36
C MET A 121 -3.28 -0.06 -14.54
N GLU A 122 -4.61 -0.07 -14.63
CA GLU A 122 -5.35 0.70 -15.64
C GLU A 122 -5.11 2.20 -15.46
N ARG A 123 -5.17 2.70 -14.22
CA ARG A 123 -4.90 4.10 -13.93
C ARG A 123 -3.47 4.51 -14.29
N MET A 124 -2.47 3.67 -13.97
CA MET A 124 -1.09 3.91 -14.38
C MET A 124 -0.95 3.99 -15.90
N LYS A 125 -1.62 3.10 -16.64
CA LYS A 125 -1.64 3.12 -18.11
C LYS A 125 -2.24 4.43 -18.64
N ASN A 126 -3.37 4.87 -18.08
CA ASN A 126 -4.03 6.12 -18.48
C ASN A 126 -3.17 7.37 -18.19
N LEU A 127 -2.33 7.32 -17.15
CA LEU A 127 -1.40 8.39 -16.79
C LEU A 127 -0.03 8.28 -17.48
N GLY A 128 0.22 7.23 -18.27
CA GLY A 128 1.52 6.98 -18.88
C GLY A 128 2.64 6.66 -17.88
N LEU A 129 2.30 6.18 -16.67
CA LEU A 129 3.26 5.89 -15.62
C LEU A 129 3.91 4.51 -15.82
N PRO A 130 5.24 4.38 -15.72
CA PRO A 130 5.90 3.09 -15.82
C PRO A 130 5.69 2.27 -14.54
N CYS A 131 5.50 0.96 -14.67
CA CYS A 131 5.59 0.02 -13.55
C CYS A 131 6.89 -0.79 -13.68
N ARG A 132 7.78 -0.70 -12.68
CA ARG A 132 9.07 -1.39 -12.68
C ARG A 132 9.20 -2.44 -11.59
N ASP A 133 8.11 -2.80 -10.90
CA ASP A 133 8.17 -3.89 -9.91
C ASP A 133 8.63 -5.21 -10.57
N VAL A 134 9.14 -6.13 -9.74
CA VAL A 134 9.55 -7.45 -10.23
C VAL A 134 8.34 -8.24 -10.73
N ARG A 135 7.19 -8.09 -10.08
CA ARG A 135 5.98 -8.88 -10.34
C ARG A 135 5.35 -8.55 -11.71
N SER A 136 5.36 -7.31 -12.16
CA SER A 136 4.82 -6.94 -13.48
C SER A 136 5.81 -7.19 -14.63
N ARG A 137 7.02 -7.68 -14.33
CA ARG A 137 8.07 -7.98 -15.32
C ARG A 137 8.52 -9.45 -15.25
N GLU A 138 7.80 -10.29 -14.52
CA GLU A 138 8.01 -11.74 -14.54
C GLU A 138 7.32 -12.37 -15.76
N VAL A 139 7.71 -13.59 -16.12
CA VAL A 139 7.22 -14.26 -17.35
C VAL A 139 5.74 -14.70 -17.26
N GLY A 140 5.14 -14.69 -16.06
CA GLY A 140 3.74 -15.07 -15.82
C GLY A 140 3.29 -14.87 -14.38
#